data_AF-A0A0C3DKA0-F1
#
_entry.id   AF-A0A0C3DKA0-F1
#
_cell.length_a   1.000
_cell.length_b   1.000
_cell.length_c   1.000
_cell.angle_alpha   90.00
_cell.angle_beta   90.00
_cell.angle_gamma   90.00
#
_symmetry.space_group_name_H-M   'P 1'
#
loop_
_entity.id
_entity.type
_entity.pdbx_description
1 polymer ?
#
loop_
_entity_poly.entity_id
_entity_poly.type
_entity_poly.pdbx_seq_one_letter_code
_entity_poly.pdbx_strand_id
1 'polypeptide(L)'
;MVDVLLRSEPSRIRTERERMQADEVYKPGQLIRIPSPREASASPEPNFNHNEYVRPCPHCASENQYGWRCPQPVIDFATDPERAWHVDDGSPPGHAYCGNCENLLALKAPNTTKCDFCQVSFCGISVHERCTALPLNSQQPQGMSDIADFVQSSEIYDCFDNNTAEVEIMLDFLATRQISPKEIYRDVAMYIQAQPSGFRPLIELEIFVESHHVAGGTDEDPSAPRALICRHCATEVLLWGLKDWWVRERDAACQNGQLPRRPDCQAGSGCGQQRDLAHAKEFNHIISQPPADHDTAARTNHGVEQATGSSNSSGNNDNDPDDRRRHVGGSTAADYALSEWTDAVNAATAAVSAASVLLSDIAAGQD
;
A
#
# COMPACT_ATOMS: atom_id res chain seq x y z
N MET A 1 10.48 46.93 2.74
CA MET A 1 10.68 46.79 1.27
C MET A 1 9.36 46.86 0.52
N VAL A 2 8.32 46.14 0.95
CA VAL A 2 6.96 46.20 0.38
C VAL A 2 6.35 47.62 0.42
N ASP A 3 6.50 48.35 1.54
CA ASP A 3 5.98 49.73 1.67
C ASP A 3 6.58 50.72 0.67
N VAL A 4 7.81 50.48 0.20
CA VAL A 4 8.47 51.32 -0.81
C VAL A 4 7.86 51.05 -2.19
N LEU A 5 7.57 49.78 -2.50
CA LEU A 5 6.93 49.36 -3.76
C LEU A 5 5.47 49.81 -3.83
N LEU A 6 4.74 49.78 -2.72
CA LEU A 6 3.35 50.24 -2.65
C LEU A 6 3.22 51.76 -2.73
N ARG A 7 4.27 52.52 -2.33
CA ARG A 7 4.33 53.97 -2.55
C ARG A 7 4.53 54.35 -4.02
N SER A 8 5.27 53.53 -4.78
CA SER A 8 5.47 53.77 -6.22
C SER A 8 4.28 53.35 -7.08
N GLU A 9 3.46 52.39 -6.63
CA GLU A 9 2.27 51.94 -7.36
C GLU A 9 1.07 51.70 -6.43
N PRO A 10 0.36 52.78 -6.02
CA PRO A 10 -0.73 52.71 -5.05
C PRO A 10 -1.95 51.88 -5.51
N SER A 11 -2.11 51.69 -6.83
CA SER A 11 -3.18 50.85 -7.41
C SER A 11 -3.05 49.37 -7.04
N ARG A 12 -1.89 48.93 -6.55
CA ARG A 12 -1.65 47.56 -6.07
C ARG A 12 -1.82 47.41 -4.56
N ILE A 13 -2.24 48.46 -3.86
CA ILE A 13 -2.59 48.37 -2.43
C ILE A 13 -3.81 47.48 -2.30
N ARG A 14 -3.64 46.34 -1.62
CA ARG A 14 -4.74 45.45 -1.25
C ARG A 14 -5.74 46.19 -0.38
N THR A 15 -7.00 45.84 -0.51
CA THR A 15 -8.03 46.39 0.38
C THR A 15 -7.75 46.00 1.83
N GLU A 16 -8.20 46.81 2.79
CA GLU A 16 -8.02 46.56 4.23
C GLU A 16 -8.47 45.12 4.61
N ARG A 17 -9.58 44.65 4.02
CA ARG A 17 -10.12 43.31 4.22
C ARG A 17 -9.18 42.21 3.72
N GLU A 18 -8.62 42.37 2.53
CA GLU A 18 -7.65 41.41 1.97
C GLU A 18 -6.34 41.39 2.76
N ARG A 19 -5.93 42.53 3.33
CA ARG A 19 -4.78 42.58 4.23
C ARG A 19 -5.04 41.78 5.50
N MET A 20 -6.19 41.99 6.16
CA MET A 20 -6.55 41.22 7.35
C MET A 20 -6.62 39.71 7.07
N GLN A 21 -7.21 39.30 5.94
CA GLN A 21 -7.24 37.89 5.54
C GLN A 21 -5.85 37.32 5.27
N ALA A 22 -4.97 38.12 4.65
CA ALA A 22 -3.58 37.70 4.47
C ALA A 22 -2.85 37.57 5.81
N ASP A 23 -3.02 38.50 6.74
CA ASP A 23 -2.37 38.43 8.05
C ASP A 23 -2.89 37.23 8.90
N GLU A 24 -4.12 36.79 8.69
CA GLU A 24 -4.66 35.55 9.28
C GLU A 24 -4.00 34.28 8.73
N VAL A 25 -3.71 34.26 7.43
CA VAL A 25 -3.13 33.10 6.72
C VAL A 25 -1.60 33.05 6.81
N TYR A 26 -0.94 34.20 6.72
CA TYR A 26 0.52 34.34 6.63
C TYR A 26 1.12 34.77 7.97
N LYS A 27 1.10 33.87 8.96
CA LYS A 27 1.71 34.16 10.28
C LYS A 27 3.25 34.07 10.22
N PRO A 28 3.98 35.04 10.80
CA PRO A 28 5.44 34.96 10.89
C PRO A 28 5.90 33.65 11.54
N GLY A 29 6.80 32.92 10.88
CA GLY A 29 7.32 31.63 11.36
C GLY A 29 6.48 30.40 10.97
N GLN A 30 5.31 30.59 10.36
CA GLN A 30 4.53 29.47 9.83
C GLN A 30 5.10 29.03 8.47
N LEU A 31 5.52 27.77 8.37
CA LEU A 31 5.88 27.14 7.10
C LEU A 31 4.60 26.91 6.28
N ILE A 32 4.33 27.80 5.34
CA ILE A 32 3.27 27.58 4.36
C ILE A 32 3.81 26.60 3.33
N ARG A 33 3.24 25.38 3.30
CA ARG A 33 3.49 24.41 2.25
C ARG A 33 2.83 24.91 0.98
N ILE A 34 3.57 25.70 0.19
CA ILE A 34 3.20 25.98 -1.19
C ILE A 34 3.27 24.61 -1.88
N PRO A 35 2.15 24.04 -2.35
CA PRO A 35 2.22 22.81 -3.13
C PRO A 35 3.20 23.05 -4.26
N SER A 36 4.15 22.14 -4.46
CA SER A 36 5.10 22.25 -5.57
C SER A 36 4.32 22.62 -6.82
N PRO A 37 4.71 23.69 -7.56
CA PRO A 37 4.08 24.01 -8.82
C PRO A 37 3.93 22.70 -9.58
N ARG A 38 2.70 22.38 -10.00
CA ARG A 38 2.46 21.22 -10.89
C ARG A 38 3.51 21.37 -11.96
N GLU A 39 4.50 20.48 -12.01
CA GLU A 39 5.63 20.63 -12.93
C GLU A 39 5.01 20.95 -14.28
N ALA A 40 5.29 22.15 -14.79
CA ALA A 40 4.87 22.51 -16.13
C ALA A 40 5.47 21.42 -16.99
N SER A 41 4.60 20.54 -17.47
CA SER A 41 4.97 19.33 -18.17
C SER A 41 5.92 19.81 -19.26
N ALA A 42 7.20 19.43 -19.19
CA ALA A 42 8.19 19.77 -20.21
C ALA A 42 7.95 18.96 -21.50
N SER A 43 6.68 18.70 -21.78
CA SER A 43 6.09 18.07 -22.94
C SER A 43 4.81 18.87 -23.18
N PRO A 44 4.55 19.39 -24.40
CA PRO A 44 3.33 20.13 -24.70
C PRO A 44 2.13 19.33 -24.20
N GLU A 45 1.16 20.03 -23.60
CA GLU A 45 -0.01 19.46 -22.93
C GLU A 45 -0.50 18.21 -23.67
N PRO A 46 -0.65 17.06 -22.98
CA PRO A 46 -1.12 15.86 -23.65
C PRO A 46 -2.52 16.17 -24.15
N ASN A 47 -2.64 16.33 -25.47
CA ASN A 47 -3.90 16.33 -26.16
C ASN A 47 -4.55 14.98 -25.83
N PHE A 48 -5.42 14.97 -24.82
CA PHE A 48 -6.08 13.77 -24.31
C PHE A 48 -6.90 13.15 -25.45
N ASN A 49 -6.24 12.20 -26.11
CA ASN A 49 -6.74 11.00 -26.78
C ASN A 49 -8.20 11.06 -27.23
N HIS A 50 -8.42 11.63 -28.41
CA HIS A 50 -9.50 11.20 -29.32
C HIS A 50 -8.92 10.60 -30.59
N ASN A 51 -7.71 10.05 -30.53
CA ASN A 51 -7.13 9.34 -31.65
C ASN A 51 -7.23 7.85 -31.34
N GLU A 52 -7.84 7.10 -32.26
CA GLU A 52 -7.99 5.64 -32.25
C GLU A 52 -6.63 4.90 -32.36
N TYR A 53 -5.52 5.64 -32.38
CA TYR A 53 -4.17 5.17 -32.62
C TYR A 53 -3.24 5.46 -31.44
N VAL A 54 -2.36 4.50 -31.15
CA VAL A 54 -1.34 4.57 -30.11
C VAL A 54 -0.25 5.56 -30.50
N ARG A 55 0.11 6.47 -29.59
CA ARG A 55 1.26 7.36 -29.78
C ARG A 55 2.58 6.61 -29.55
N PRO A 56 3.62 6.83 -30.37
CA PRO A 56 4.91 6.19 -30.15
C PRO A 56 5.54 6.56 -28.81
N CYS A 57 6.24 5.61 -28.18
CA CYS A 57 7.00 5.90 -26.97
C CYS A 57 8.24 6.78 -27.27
N PRO A 58 8.86 7.41 -26.26
CA PRO A 58 10.05 8.26 -26.45
C PRO A 58 11.26 7.57 -27.12
N HIS A 59 11.32 6.23 -27.11
CA HIS A 59 12.39 5.45 -27.75
C HIS A 59 12.11 5.05 -29.21
N CYS A 60 10.90 5.30 -29.73
CA CYS A 60 10.55 4.96 -31.11
C CYS A 60 11.17 5.93 -32.12
N ALA A 61 11.39 7.20 -31.73
CA ALA A 61 12.03 8.17 -32.59
C ALA A 61 13.47 7.75 -32.91
N SER A 62 13.87 7.91 -34.18
CA SER A 62 15.25 7.68 -34.59
C SER A 62 16.17 8.62 -33.79
N GLU A 63 15.97 9.92 -33.83
CA GLU A 63 16.84 10.88 -33.15
C GLU A 63 16.45 11.11 -31.67
N ASN A 64 16.23 10.03 -30.90
CA ASN A 64 15.94 10.16 -29.49
C ASN A 64 17.21 10.44 -28.66
N GLN A 65 17.03 11.17 -27.55
CA GLN A 65 18.12 11.59 -26.65
C GLN A 65 18.65 10.49 -25.72
N TYR A 66 18.03 9.31 -25.71
CA TYR A 66 18.29 8.26 -24.71
C TYR A 66 19.36 7.26 -25.15
N GLY A 67 19.88 7.38 -26.38
CA GLY A 67 20.93 6.49 -26.90
C GLY A 67 20.49 5.03 -27.12
N TRP A 68 19.20 4.74 -26.96
CA TRP A 68 18.60 3.43 -27.18
C TRP A 68 17.31 3.56 -28.00
N ARG A 69 17.09 2.65 -28.94
CA ARG A 69 15.93 2.66 -29.85
C ARG A 69 15.13 1.37 -29.76
N CYS A 70 13.82 1.49 -29.93
CA CYS A 70 12.94 0.33 -30.05
C CYS A 70 13.36 -0.56 -31.22
N PRO A 71 13.46 -1.89 -31.04
CA PRO A 71 13.72 -2.81 -32.14
C PRO A 71 12.61 -2.79 -33.21
N GLN A 72 11.37 -2.57 -32.77
CA GLN A 72 10.20 -2.42 -33.63
C GLN A 72 9.49 -1.12 -33.24
N PRO A 73 9.87 0.03 -33.79
CA PRO A 73 9.28 1.31 -33.41
C PRO A 73 7.82 1.39 -33.84
N VAL A 74 6.97 1.95 -32.97
CA VAL A 74 5.58 2.29 -33.30
C VAL A 74 5.60 3.55 -34.17
N ILE A 75 4.85 3.50 -35.28
CA ILE A 75 4.76 4.59 -36.24
C ILE A 75 3.69 5.58 -35.77
N ASP A 76 4.00 6.88 -35.80
CA ASP A 76 3.04 7.93 -35.47
C ASP A 76 1.98 8.02 -36.59
N PHE A 77 0.71 8.06 -36.21
CA PHE A 77 -0.41 8.29 -37.14
C PHE A 77 -0.22 9.55 -38.00
N ALA A 78 0.35 10.62 -37.44
CA ALA A 78 0.62 11.84 -38.20
C ALA A 78 1.70 11.64 -39.28
N THR A 79 2.55 10.62 -39.16
CA THR A 79 3.60 10.31 -40.14
C THR A 79 3.10 9.34 -41.21
N ASP A 80 2.40 8.28 -40.80
CA ASP A 80 1.86 7.27 -41.71
C ASP A 80 0.61 6.61 -41.08
N PRO A 81 -0.59 7.10 -41.43
CA PRO A 81 -1.86 6.57 -40.92
C PRO A 81 -2.10 5.09 -41.20
N GLU A 82 -1.63 4.57 -42.33
CA GLU A 82 -1.94 3.20 -42.77
C GLU A 82 -1.20 2.14 -41.95
N ARG A 83 -0.09 2.53 -41.31
CA ARG A 83 0.76 1.63 -40.52
C ARG A 83 0.79 1.98 -39.04
N ALA A 84 -0.02 2.96 -38.62
CA ALA A 84 -0.17 3.33 -37.22
C ALA A 84 -0.87 2.20 -36.44
N TRP A 85 -0.53 2.05 -35.16
CA TRP A 85 -1.07 0.98 -34.33
C TRP A 85 -2.40 1.40 -33.72
N HIS A 86 -3.45 0.60 -33.90
CA HIS A 86 -4.78 0.89 -33.34
C HIS A 86 -4.84 0.54 -31.85
N VAL A 87 -5.53 1.34 -31.04
CA VAL A 87 -5.65 1.09 -29.59
C VAL A 87 -6.39 -0.23 -29.31
N ASP A 88 -7.37 -0.57 -30.15
CA ASP A 88 -8.16 -1.82 -30.03
C ASP A 88 -7.34 -3.09 -30.32
N ASP A 89 -6.19 -2.97 -31.01
CA ASP A 89 -5.28 -4.09 -31.26
C ASP A 89 -4.42 -4.43 -30.01
N GLY A 90 -4.63 -3.72 -28.90
CA GLY A 90 -3.91 -3.89 -27.65
C GLY A 90 -2.51 -3.24 -27.69
N SER A 91 -1.59 -3.77 -26.89
CA SER A 91 -0.24 -3.22 -26.79
C SER A 91 0.63 -3.64 -27.99
N PRO A 92 1.32 -2.69 -28.67
CA PRO A 92 2.26 -3.01 -29.72
C PRO A 92 3.37 -3.98 -29.26
N PRO A 93 3.92 -4.82 -30.16
CA PRO A 93 5.01 -5.73 -29.81
C PRO A 93 6.20 -5.02 -29.16
N GLY A 94 6.68 -5.57 -28.03
CA GLY A 94 7.80 -4.99 -27.27
C GLY A 94 7.46 -3.71 -26.49
N HIS A 95 6.19 -3.33 -26.44
CA HIS A 95 5.69 -2.17 -25.70
C HIS A 95 4.63 -2.56 -24.68
N ALA A 96 4.44 -1.68 -23.71
CA ALA A 96 3.36 -1.74 -22.73
C ALA A 96 3.01 -0.32 -22.30
N TYR A 97 2.01 -0.16 -21.43
CA TYR A 97 1.68 1.13 -20.84
C TYR A 97 2.33 1.27 -19.46
N CYS A 98 2.87 2.45 -19.18
CA CYS A 98 3.47 2.76 -17.89
C CYS A 98 2.41 2.75 -16.78
N GLY A 99 2.66 2.02 -15.69
CA GLY A 99 1.74 1.95 -14.54
C GLY A 99 1.48 3.25 -13.78
N ASN A 100 2.23 4.33 -14.08
CA ASN A 100 2.05 5.63 -13.43
C ASN A 100 1.60 6.74 -14.39
N CYS A 101 2.27 6.90 -15.55
CA CYS A 101 1.92 7.96 -16.49
C CYS A 101 1.06 7.51 -17.66
N GLU A 102 0.76 6.22 -17.76
CA GLU A 102 -0.10 5.60 -18.79
C GLU A 102 0.37 5.85 -20.24
N ASN A 103 1.56 6.40 -20.42
CA ASN A 103 2.18 6.53 -21.73
C ASN A 103 2.78 5.19 -22.16
N LEU A 104 2.80 4.97 -23.47
CA LEU A 104 3.47 3.83 -24.06
C LEU A 104 4.97 3.86 -23.69
N LEU A 105 5.49 2.71 -23.26
CA LEU A 105 6.89 2.47 -22.95
C LEU A 105 7.44 1.30 -23.74
N ALA A 106 8.76 1.19 -23.83
CA ALA A 106 9.43 0.06 -24.46
C ALA A 106 9.96 -0.90 -23.40
N LEU A 107 9.50 -2.16 -23.41
CA LEU A 107 9.78 -3.15 -22.36
C LEU A 107 11.27 -3.48 -22.20
N LYS A 108 12.07 -3.29 -23.24
CA LYS A 108 13.52 -3.57 -23.26
C LYS A 108 14.39 -2.33 -23.11
N ALA A 109 13.80 -1.16 -22.84
CA ALA A 109 14.58 0.05 -22.66
C ALA A 109 15.39 -0.03 -21.34
N PRO A 110 16.64 0.46 -21.30
CA PRO A 110 17.51 0.33 -20.12
C PRO A 110 16.98 0.96 -18.82
N ASN A 111 16.08 1.93 -18.95
CA ASN A 111 15.45 2.66 -17.85
C ASN A 111 14.06 2.12 -17.48
N THR A 112 13.52 1.17 -18.24
CA THR A 112 12.24 0.54 -17.92
C THR A 112 12.44 -0.42 -16.76
N THR A 113 11.65 -0.26 -15.72
CA THR A 113 11.63 -1.14 -14.55
C THR A 113 10.29 -1.84 -14.46
N LYS A 114 10.28 -3.06 -13.91
CA LYS A 114 9.07 -3.86 -13.68
C LYS A 114 8.92 -4.10 -12.19
N CYS A 115 7.71 -3.99 -11.67
CA CYS A 115 7.41 -4.35 -10.28
C CYS A 115 7.31 -5.87 -10.17
N ASP A 116 8.02 -6.48 -9.22
CA ASP A 116 8.01 -7.93 -9.02
C ASP A 116 6.71 -8.42 -8.35
N PHE A 117 5.84 -7.50 -7.90
CA PHE A 117 4.60 -7.81 -7.20
C PHE A 117 3.39 -7.76 -8.16
N CYS A 118 3.05 -6.59 -8.69
CA CYS A 118 1.96 -6.43 -9.65
C CYS A 118 2.35 -6.72 -11.11
N GLN A 119 3.63 -7.00 -11.39
CA GLN A 119 4.14 -7.26 -12.74
C GLN A 119 3.96 -6.11 -13.74
N VAL A 120 3.56 -4.91 -13.29
CA VAL A 120 3.40 -3.71 -14.11
C VAL A 120 4.76 -3.07 -14.41
N SER A 121 4.92 -2.55 -15.62
CA SER A 121 6.14 -1.87 -16.08
C SER A 121 6.04 -0.35 -15.95
N PHE A 122 7.19 0.30 -15.74
CA PHE A 122 7.31 1.73 -15.53
C PHE A 122 8.41 2.30 -16.41
N CYS A 123 8.16 3.45 -17.05
CA CYS A 123 9.01 3.94 -18.14
C CYS A 123 10.36 4.54 -17.70
N GLY A 124 10.49 4.97 -16.44
CA GLY A 124 11.67 5.67 -15.94
C GLY A 124 11.90 7.07 -16.51
N ILE A 125 10.98 7.61 -17.31
CA ILE A 125 11.19 8.88 -18.07
C ILE A 125 10.29 10.01 -17.57
N SER A 126 8.97 9.82 -17.67
CA SER A 126 8.04 10.96 -17.61
C SER A 126 8.05 11.67 -16.26
N VAL A 127 8.08 10.90 -15.17
CA VAL A 127 8.15 11.42 -13.80
C VAL A 127 9.21 10.59 -13.08
N HIS A 128 10.44 11.12 -12.99
CA HIS A 128 11.63 10.34 -12.58
C HIS A 128 11.43 9.52 -11.29
N GLU A 129 10.77 10.08 -10.29
CA GLU A 129 10.57 9.40 -9.00
C GLU A 129 9.30 8.54 -8.92
N ARG A 130 8.37 8.66 -9.87
CA ARG A 130 7.07 7.95 -9.82
C ARG A 130 6.92 6.89 -10.90
N CYS A 131 7.55 7.10 -12.06
CA CYS A 131 7.58 6.14 -13.15
C CYS A 131 8.72 5.13 -12.95
N THR A 132 8.88 4.56 -11.76
CA THR A 132 9.89 3.54 -11.51
C THR A 132 9.49 2.57 -10.40
N ALA A 133 9.77 1.29 -10.60
CA ALA A 133 9.87 0.31 -9.52
C ALA A 133 11.29 0.37 -8.93
N LEU A 134 11.37 0.58 -7.62
CA LEU A 134 12.64 0.72 -6.88
C LEU A 134 12.90 -0.52 -6.03
N PRO A 135 14.13 -0.72 -5.55
CA PRO A 135 14.42 -1.74 -4.54
C PRO A 135 13.46 -1.65 -3.35
N LEU A 136 13.00 -2.81 -2.86
CA LEU A 136 12.00 -2.95 -1.80
C LEU A 136 12.20 -1.96 -0.65
N ASN A 137 13.40 -1.92 -0.08
CA ASN A 137 13.73 -1.09 1.09
C ASN A 137 13.94 0.41 0.78
N SER A 138 13.98 0.78 -0.50
CA SER A 138 14.19 2.17 -0.94
C SER A 138 12.92 2.86 -1.40
N GLN A 139 11.86 2.09 -1.69
CA GLN A 139 10.61 2.62 -2.24
C GLN A 139 9.87 3.53 -1.24
N GLN A 140 9.11 4.48 -1.78
CA GLN A 140 8.16 5.32 -1.05
C GLN A 140 6.74 4.88 -1.36
N PRO A 141 5.94 4.49 -0.36
CA PRO A 141 4.52 4.20 -0.58
C PRO A 141 3.78 5.38 -1.20
N GLN A 142 2.84 5.08 -2.10
CA GLN A 142 2.02 6.06 -2.78
C GLN A 142 1.09 6.75 -1.77
N GLY A 143 1.09 8.08 -1.78
CA GLY A 143 0.19 8.88 -0.94
C GLY A 143 0.44 8.77 0.56
N MET A 144 1.62 8.29 1.00
CA MET A 144 1.98 8.14 2.41
C MET A 144 3.40 8.71 2.65
N SER A 145 3.58 9.99 2.39
CA SER A 145 4.89 10.65 2.50
C SER A 145 5.17 11.14 3.91
N ASP A 146 4.13 11.57 4.61
CA ASP A 146 4.21 12.15 5.95
C ASP A 146 2.99 11.77 6.81
N ILE A 147 2.99 12.19 8.08
CA ILE A 147 1.91 11.87 9.02
C ILE A 147 0.58 12.56 8.62
N ALA A 148 0.62 13.69 7.91
CA ALA A 148 -0.60 14.35 7.47
C ALA A 148 -1.33 13.52 6.40
N ASP A 149 -0.58 12.80 5.56
CA ASP A 149 -1.14 11.83 4.63
C ASP A 149 -1.86 10.68 5.39
N PHE A 150 -1.27 10.16 6.47
CA PHE A 150 -1.92 9.14 7.31
C PHE A 150 -3.24 9.63 7.92
N VAL A 151 -3.27 10.87 8.43
CA VAL A 151 -4.48 11.49 9.00
C VAL A 151 -5.62 11.57 7.97
N GLN A 152 -5.27 11.77 6.69
CA GLN A 152 -6.25 11.95 5.62
C GLN A 152 -6.67 10.62 4.95
N SER A 153 -5.94 9.54 5.18
CA SER A 153 -6.21 8.25 4.54
C SER A 153 -7.23 7.44 5.32
N SER A 154 -8.39 7.16 4.71
CA SER A 154 -9.39 6.24 5.28
C SER A 154 -8.87 4.81 5.42
N GLU A 155 -7.97 4.39 4.53
CA GLU A 155 -7.39 3.04 4.53
C GLU A 155 -6.60 2.78 5.83
N ILE A 156 -5.95 3.81 6.38
CA ILE A 156 -5.27 3.72 7.68
C ILE A 156 -6.28 3.42 8.79
N TYR A 157 -7.45 4.05 8.79
CA TYR A 157 -8.50 3.77 9.79
C TYR A 157 -9.12 2.38 9.61
N ASP A 158 -9.24 1.91 8.37
CA ASP A 158 -9.73 0.57 8.07
C ASP A 158 -8.78 -0.53 8.58
N CYS A 159 -7.46 -0.30 8.56
CA CYS A 159 -6.48 -1.21 9.16
C CYS A 159 -6.73 -1.46 10.66
N PHE A 160 -7.41 -0.55 11.34
CA PHE A 160 -7.76 -0.63 12.76
C PHE A 160 -9.26 -0.85 12.99
N ASP A 161 -9.97 -1.45 12.04
CA ASP A 161 -11.42 -1.75 12.15
C ASP A 161 -12.28 -0.52 12.45
N ASN A 162 -11.81 0.66 12.00
CA ASN A 162 -12.37 1.98 12.31
C ASN A 162 -12.32 2.37 13.80
N ASN A 163 -11.37 1.82 14.56
CA ASN A 163 -11.05 2.25 15.93
C ASN A 163 -10.23 3.54 15.90
N THR A 164 -10.92 4.68 15.84
CA THR A 164 -10.30 6.00 15.74
C THR A 164 -9.41 6.33 16.95
N ALA A 165 -9.74 5.83 18.15
CA ALA A 165 -8.95 6.07 19.34
C ALA A 165 -7.55 5.44 19.24
N GLU A 166 -7.45 4.21 18.73
CA GLU A 166 -6.14 3.56 18.54
C GLU A 166 -5.32 4.23 17.43
N VAL A 167 -5.98 4.68 16.36
CA VAL A 167 -5.33 5.46 15.29
C VAL A 167 -4.78 6.78 15.84
N GLU A 168 -5.56 7.52 16.62
CA GLU A 168 -5.11 8.77 17.25
C GLU A 168 -3.88 8.54 18.15
N ILE A 169 -3.90 7.49 18.99
CA ILE A 169 -2.76 7.15 19.85
C ILE A 169 -1.51 6.81 19.01
N MET A 170 -1.69 6.04 17.93
CA MET A 170 -0.59 5.71 17.02
C MET A 170 -0.02 6.99 16.38
N LEU A 171 -0.87 7.87 15.84
CA LEU A 171 -0.43 9.11 15.19
C LEU A 171 0.33 10.04 16.15
N ASP A 172 -0.15 10.18 17.39
CA ASP A 172 0.53 10.95 18.44
C ASP A 172 1.91 10.36 18.79
N PHE A 173 1.99 9.02 18.85
CA PHE A 173 3.27 8.32 19.04
C PHE A 173 4.23 8.58 17.88
N LEU A 174 3.78 8.43 16.63
CA LEU A 174 4.58 8.69 15.43
C LEU A 174 5.11 10.12 15.41
N ALA A 175 4.25 11.10 15.71
CA ALA A 175 4.62 12.51 15.75
C ALA A 175 5.65 12.81 16.86
N THR A 176 5.45 12.24 18.05
CA THR A 176 6.36 12.40 19.19
C THR A 176 7.73 11.78 18.92
N ARG A 177 7.76 10.63 18.23
CA ARG A 177 8.98 9.87 17.92
C ARG A 177 9.63 10.26 16.59
N GLN A 178 8.97 11.12 15.82
CA GLN A 178 9.37 11.52 14.46
C GLN A 178 9.53 10.31 13.53
N ILE A 179 8.68 9.30 13.68
CA ILE A 179 8.67 8.11 12.83
C ILE A 179 7.85 8.43 11.58
N SER A 180 8.47 8.28 10.43
CA SER A 180 7.84 8.51 9.12
C SER A 180 7.13 7.26 8.60
N PRO A 181 6.07 7.39 7.78
CA PRO A 181 5.45 6.26 7.09
C PRO A 181 6.44 5.38 6.30
N LYS A 182 7.50 5.99 5.74
CA LYS A 182 8.54 5.27 5.03
C LYS A 182 9.31 4.31 5.93
N GLU A 183 9.61 4.73 7.16
CA GLU A 183 10.30 3.88 8.14
C GLU A 183 9.40 2.71 8.56
N ILE A 184 8.12 2.96 8.83
CA ILE A 184 7.13 1.91 9.12
C ILE A 184 7.09 0.90 7.98
N TYR A 185 6.94 1.37 6.74
CA TYR A 185 6.92 0.51 5.56
C TYR A 185 8.18 -0.35 5.46
N ARG A 186 9.37 0.23 5.65
CA ARG A 186 10.63 -0.52 5.60
C ARG A 186 10.67 -1.60 6.65
N ASP A 187 10.26 -1.29 7.88
CA ASP A 187 10.27 -2.25 8.99
C ASP A 187 9.26 -3.38 8.75
N VAL A 188 8.07 -3.06 8.21
CA VAL A 188 7.07 -4.04 7.76
C VAL A 188 7.63 -4.94 6.65
N ALA A 189 8.21 -4.36 5.60
CA ALA A 189 8.76 -5.11 4.48
C ALA A 189 9.90 -6.04 4.92
N MET A 190 10.80 -5.55 5.79
CA MET A 190 11.87 -6.34 6.38
C MET A 190 11.32 -7.47 7.26
N TYR A 191 10.30 -7.19 8.06
CA TYR A 191 9.64 -8.20 8.90
C TYR A 191 9.03 -9.32 8.06
N ILE A 192 8.29 -8.99 7.00
CA ILE A 192 7.69 -9.97 6.08
C ILE A 192 8.78 -10.77 5.35
N GLN A 193 9.83 -10.10 4.87
CA GLN A 193 10.94 -10.76 4.17
C GLN A 193 11.70 -11.76 5.07
N ALA A 194 11.76 -11.51 6.38
CA ALA A 194 12.37 -12.41 7.35
C ALA A 194 11.51 -13.66 7.66
N GLN A 195 10.22 -13.66 7.29
CA GLN A 195 9.35 -14.82 7.49
C GLN A 195 9.67 -15.95 6.50
N PRO A 196 9.49 -17.23 6.88
CA PRO A 196 9.73 -18.37 5.99
C PRO A 196 8.94 -18.30 4.67
N SER A 197 7.71 -17.76 4.72
CA SER A 197 6.85 -17.58 3.55
C SER A 197 7.15 -16.32 2.73
N GLY A 198 7.96 -15.40 3.27
CA GLY A 198 8.18 -14.09 2.66
C GLY A 198 6.86 -13.39 2.30
N PHE A 199 6.82 -12.83 1.08
CA PHE A 199 5.65 -12.15 0.51
C PHE A 199 4.62 -13.08 -0.13
N ARG A 200 4.83 -14.41 -0.14
CA ARG A 200 3.94 -15.35 -0.82
C ARG A 200 2.46 -15.22 -0.39
N PRO A 201 2.12 -15.07 0.91
CA PRO A 201 0.73 -14.94 1.33
C PRO A 201 0.03 -13.71 0.73
N LEU A 202 0.74 -12.58 0.61
CA LEU A 202 0.18 -11.35 0.02
C LEU A 202 -0.08 -11.52 -1.48
N ILE A 203 0.78 -12.28 -2.17
CA ILE A 203 0.62 -12.60 -3.60
C ILE A 203 -0.56 -13.56 -3.80
N GLU A 204 -0.68 -14.59 -2.96
CA GLU A 204 -1.78 -15.57 -3.01
C GLU A 204 -3.15 -14.93 -2.69
N LEU A 205 -3.16 -13.90 -1.83
CA LEU A 205 -4.34 -13.06 -1.56
C LEU A 205 -4.65 -12.08 -2.70
N GLU A 206 -3.83 -12.03 -3.76
CA GLU A 206 -4.00 -11.19 -4.93
C GLU A 206 -4.11 -9.68 -4.62
N ILE A 207 -3.56 -9.21 -3.50
CA ILE A 207 -3.70 -7.80 -3.07
C ILE A 207 -3.08 -6.80 -4.05
N PHE A 208 -2.23 -7.26 -4.97
CA PHE A 208 -1.51 -6.43 -5.93
C PHE A 208 -2.15 -6.36 -7.34
N VAL A 209 -3.20 -7.15 -7.61
CA VAL A 209 -3.73 -7.33 -8.99
C VAL A 209 -4.47 -6.08 -9.49
N GLU A 210 -5.15 -5.35 -8.60
CA GLU A 210 -6.00 -4.20 -8.96
C GLU A 210 -5.35 -2.84 -8.66
N SER A 211 -4.04 -2.78 -8.37
CA SER A 211 -3.37 -1.54 -7.96
C SER A 211 -3.16 -0.51 -9.09
N HIS A 212 -3.39 -0.88 -10.36
CA HIS A 212 -3.13 -0.03 -11.52
C HIS A 212 -4.24 -0.14 -12.58
N HIS A 213 -4.43 0.93 -13.37
CA HIS A 213 -5.36 0.95 -14.51
C HIS A 213 -4.85 0.22 -15.76
N VAL A 214 -3.58 -0.21 -15.74
CA VAL A 214 -2.96 -0.97 -16.84
C VAL A 214 -2.79 -2.42 -16.43
N ALA A 215 -2.93 -3.33 -17.40
CA ALA A 215 -2.73 -4.76 -17.14
C ALA A 215 -1.27 -5.05 -16.73
N GLY A 216 -1.11 -5.84 -15.67
CA GLY A 216 0.17 -6.42 -15.29
C GLY A 216 0.64 -7.47 -16.31
N GLY A 217 1.95 -7.70 -16.37
CA GLY A 217 2.50 -8.85 -17.09
C GLY A 217 2.23 -10.17 -16.37
N THR A 218 2.56 -11.29 -17.01
CA THR A 218 2.58 -12.60 -16.34
C THR A 218 3.76 -12.69 -15.39
N ASP A 219 3.55 -13.25 -14.20
CA ASP A 219 4.61 -13.63 -13.28
C ASP A 219 5.17 -14.99 -13.71
N GLU A 220 6.37 -15.01 -14.26
CA GLU A 220 6.98 -16.23 -14.81
C GLU A 220 7.39 -17.22 -13.72
N ASP A 221 7.75 -16.71 -12.55
CA ASP A 221 8.17 -17.50 -11.40
C ASP A 221 7.66 -16.88 -10.09
N PRO A 222 6.51 -17.35 -9.59
CA PRO A 222 5.95 -16.90 -8.33
C PRO A 222 6.87 -17.08 -7.11
N SER A 223 7.87 -17.97 -7.21
CA SER A 223 8.82 -18.28 -6.16
C SER A 223 10.11 -17.44 -6.22
N ALA A 224 10.27 -16.63 -7.27
CA ALA A 224 11.45 -15.80 -7.43
C ALA A 224 11.57 -14.75 -6.30
N PRO A 225 12.80 -14.40 -5.86
CA PRO A 225 13.00 -13.33 -4.90
C PRO A 225 12.42 -12.00 -5.41
N ARG A 226 11.56 -11.38 -4.61
CA ARG A 226 10.98 -10.06 -4.92
C ARG A 226 11.96 -8.97 -4.51
N ALA A 227 12.46 -8.20 -5.48
CA ALA A 227 13.48 -7.18 -5.26
C ALA A 227 12.98 -5.77 -5.59
N LEU A 228 12.22 -5.61 -6.68
CA LEU A 228 11.69 -4.34 -7.16
C LEU A 228 10.19 -4.23 -6.85
N ILE A 229 9.79 -3.08 -6.32
CA ILE A 229 8.41 -2.79 -5.96
C ILE A 229 8.01 -1.40 -6.46
N CYS A 230 6.78 -1.24 -6.93
CA CYS A 230 6.22 0.07 -7.27
C CYS A 230 5.64 0.75 -6.03
N ARG A 231 5.30 2.03 -6.16
CA ARG A 231 4.74 2.82 -5.06
C ARG A 231 3.39 2.32 -4.56
N HIS A 232 2.54 1.81 -5.45
CA HIS A 232 1.21 1.30 -5.08
C HIS A 232 1.31 -0.02 -4.31
N CYS A 233 2.07 -1.00 -4.81
CA CYS A 233 2.32 -2.24 -4.06
C CYS A 233 3.04 -1.99 -2.73
N ALA A 234 3.91 -0.97 -2.63
CA ALA A 234 4.51 -0.58 -1.37
C ALA A 234 3.47 -0.05 -0.36
N THR A 235 2.42 0.64 -0.83
CA THR A 235 1.26 1.03 -0.01
C THR A 235 0.50 -0.20 0.46
N GLU A 236 0.21 -1.16 -0.41
CA GLU A 236 -0.47 -2.40 -0.01
C GLU A 236 0.31 -3.17 1.07
N VAL A 237 1.64 -3.29 0.90
CA VAL A 237 2.51 -3.92 1.91
C VAL A 237 2.46 -3.15 3.24
N LEU A 238 2.52 -1.81 3.20
CA LEU A 238 2.42 -0.98 4.39
C LEU A 238 1.08 -1.19 5.11
N LEU A 239 -0.04 -1.06 4.39
CA LEU A 239 -1.38 -1.19 4.95
C LEU A 239 -1.61 -2.58 5.56
N TRP A 240 -1.22 -3.63 4.84
CA TRP A 240 -1.35 -5.00 5.31
C TRP A 240 -0.60 -5.25 6.63
N GLY A 241 0.61 -4.72 6.78
CA GLY A 241 1.43 -4.93 7.98
C GLY A 241 1.30 -3.87 9.08
N LEU A 242 0.53 -2.79 8.87
CA LEU A 242 0.51 -1.64 9.76
C LEU A 242 0.00 -1.99 11.16
N LYS A 243 -1.10 -2.74 11.24
CA LYS A 243 -1.71 -3.15 12.52
C LYS A 243 -0.74 -4.01 13.34
N ASP A 244 -0.15 -5.02 12.70
CA ASP A 244 0.81 -5.92 13.36
C ASP A 244 2.10 -5.22 13.78
N TRP A 245 2.58 -4.29 12.96
CA TRP A 245 3.68 -3.41 13.33
C TRP A 245 3.33 -2.60 14.58
N TRP A 246 2.12 -2.03 14.62
CA TRP A 246 1.67 -1.23 15.77
C TRP A 246 1.51 -2.07 17.04
N VAL A 247 1.05 -3.32 16.93
CA VAL A 247 0.99 -4.25 18.08
C VAL A 247 2.35 -4.38 18.76
N ARG A 248 3.42 -4.58 17.98
CA ARG A 248 4.79 -4.73 18.49
C ARG A 248 5.33 -3.42 19.07
N GLU A 249 5.20 -2.32 18.34
CA GLU A 249 5.72 -1.02 18.76
C GLU A 249 4.99 -0.48 20.00
N ARG A 250 3.66 -0.67 20.07
CA ARG A 250 2.87 -0.25 21.22
C ARG A 250 3.26 -1.00 22.48
N ASP A 251 3.44 -2.32 22.41
CA ASP A 251 3.86 -3.12 23.57
C ASP A 251 5.24 -2.66 24.07
N ALA A 252 6.21 -2.48 23.15
CA ALA A 252 7.51 -1.94 23.47
C ALA A 252 7.43 -0.52 24.09
N ALA A 253 6.58 0.36 23.54
CA ALA A 253 6.36 1.70 24.06
C ALA A 253 5.72 1.71 25.46
N CYS A 254 4.78 0.79 25.73
CA CYS A 254 4.20 0.61 27.07
C CYS A 254 5.26 0.13 28.08
N GLN A 255 6.08 -0.85 27.69
CA GLN A 255 7.16 -1.38 28.54
C GLN A 255 8.22 -0.32 28.86
N ASN A 256 8.50 0.55 27.90
CA ASN A 256 9.43 1.68 28.05
C ASN A 256 8.80 2.90 28.74
N GLY A 257 7.53 2.83 29.15
CA GLY A 257 6.82 3.94 29.79
C GLY A 257 6.54 5.14 28.88
N GLN A 258 6.62 4.95 27.57
CA GLN A 258 6.34 5.98 26.56
C GLN A 258 4.85 6.12 26.27
N LEU A 259 4.09 5.04 26.48
CA LEU A 259 2.63 5.01 26.38
C LEU A 259 2.02 4.49 27.70
N PRO A 260 0.87 5.04 28.12
CA PRO A 260 0.13 4.50 29.25
C PRO A 260 -0.47 3.14 28.91
N ARG A 261 -0.38 2.18 29.84
CA ARG A 261 -1.00 0.87 29.68
C ARG A 261 -2.50 0.95 30.00
N ARG A 262 -3.34 0.72 29.00
CA ARG A 262 -4.79 0.56 29.17
C ARG A 262 -5.14 -0.89 29.48
N PRO A 263 -6.24 -1.15 30.21
CA PRO A 263 -6.74 -2.51 30.39
C PRO A 263 -7.16 -3.10 29.03
N ASP A 264 -6.82 -4.36 28.80
CA ASP A 264 -7.22 -5.07 27.58
C ASP A 264 -8.74 -5.29 27.55
N CYS A 265 -9.33 -5.09 26.38
CA CYS A 265 -10.74 -5.40 26.16
C CYS A 265 -10.97 -6.92 26.28
N GLN A 266 -11.97 -7.34 27.04
CA GLN A 266 -12.30 -8.77 27.20
C GLN A 266 -12.70 -9.43 25.86
N ALA A 267 -13.28 -8.65 24.94
CA ALA A 267 -13.66 -9.11 23.60
C ALA A 267 -12.50 -9.04 22.58
N GLY A 268 -11.32 -8.57 23.00
CA GLY A 268 -10.13 -8.52 22.18
C GLY A 268 -10.21 -7.59 20.97
N SER A 269 -9.40 -7.89 19.94
CA SER A 269 -9.38 -7.15 18.67
C SER A 269 -10.66 -7.28 17.85
N GLY A 270 -11.48 -8.30 18.10
CA GLY A 270 -12.79 -8.49 17.45
C GLY A 270 -13.95 -7.75 18.13
N CYS A 271 -13.68 -6.85 19.08
CA CYS A 271 -14.73 -6.16 19.84
C CYS A 271 -15.62 -5.29 18.92
N GLY A 272 -16.91 -5.58 18.86
CA GLY A 272 -17.86 -4.76 18.09
C GLY A 272 -18.05 -3.33 18.63
N GLN A 273 -17.68 -3.08 19.89
CA GLN A 273 -17.74 -1.75 20.53
C GLN A 273 -16.48 -0.92 20.30
N GLN A 274 -15.47 -1.43 19.59
CA GLN A 274 -14.23 -0.69 19.35
C GLN A 274 -14.40 0.54 18.43
N ARG A 275 -15.56 0.66 17.77
CA ARG A 275 -15.97 1.85 17.00
C ARG A 275 -16.60 2.93 17.88
N ASP A 276 -17.01 2.58 19.10
CA ASP A 276 -17.51 3.55 20.08
C ASP A 276 -16.32 4.25 20.74
N LEU A 277 -16.28 5.58 20.62
CA LEU A 277 -15.13 6.38 21.07
C LEU A 277 -14.91 6.31 22.59
N ALA A 278 -15.96 6.18 23.39
CA ALA A 278 -15.81 6.12 24.84
C ALA A 278 -15.20 4.78 25.25
N HIS A 279 -15.72 3.67 24.71
CA HIS A 279 -15.18 2.34 24.94
C HIS A 279 -13.74 2.20 24.43
N ALA A 280 -13.49 2.65 23.20
CA ALA A 280 -12.18 2.58 22.56
C ALA A 280 -11.11 3.44 23.24
N LYS A 281 -11.51 4.48 23.99
CA LYS A 281 -10.59 5.27 24.83
C LYS A 281 -10.24 4.57 26.14
N GLU A 282 -11.17 3.83 26.72
CA GLU A 282 -10.98 3.15 28.01
C GLU A 282 -10.19 1.85 27.89
N PHE A 283 -10.46 1.05 26.85
CA PHE A 283 -9.88 -0.29 26.68
C PHE A 283 -8.87 -0.37 25.54
N ASN A 284 -7.90 -1.27 25.67
CA ASN A 284 -6.95 -1.62 24.62
C ASN A 284 -7.55 -2.70 23.69
N HIS A 285 -7.51 -2.45 22.38
CA HIS A 285 -7.93 -3.42 21.35
C HIS A 285 -6.75 -3.91 20.50
N ILE A 286 -5.57 -3.33 20.70
CA ILE A 286 -4.31 -3.72 20.06
C ILE A 286 -3.62 -4.72 21.00
N ILE A 287 -4.01 -5.99 20.88
CA ILE A 287 -3.57 -7.07 21.75
C ILE A 287 -2.76 -8.06 20.91
N SER A 288 -1.54 -8.34 21.35
CA SER A 288 -0.76 -9.44 20.79
C SER A 288 -1.53 -10.74 21.04
N GLN A 289 -1.88 -11.47 19.98
CA GLN A 289 -2.31 -12.86 20.20
C GLN A 289 -1.17 -13.58 20.94
N PRO A 290 -1.46 -14.28 22.05
CA PRO A 290 -0.46 -15.13 22.65
C PRO A 290 0.01 -16.11 21.57
N PRO A 291 1.32 -16.44 21.49
CA PRO A 291 1.76 -17.52 20.62
C PRO A 291 0.90 -18.73 20.98
N ALA A 292 0.23 -19.32 19.99
CA ALA A 292 -0.69 -20.41 20.23
C ALA A 292 0.05 -21.53 20.99
N ASP A 293 -0.23 -21.67 22.29
CA ASP A 293 0.34 -22.72 23.12
C ASP A 293 -0.09 -24.07 22.52
N HIS A 294 0.87 -24.76 21.93
CA HIS A 294 0.70 -25.98 21.14
C HIS A 294 0.18 -27.22 21.90
N ASP A 295 -0.17 -27.13 23.18
CA ASP A 295 -0.30 -28.30 24.05
C ASP A 295 -1.72 -28.71 24.47
N THR A 296 -2.79 -28.06 23.99
CA THR A 296 -4.13 -28.35 24.52
C THR A 296 -5.20 -28.81 23.51
N ALA A 297 -4.89 -28.97 22.22
CA ALA A 297 -5.86 -29.42 21.21
C ALA A 297 -5.95 -30.96 21.04
N ALA A 298 -5.32 -31.76 21.90
CA ALA A 298 -5.35 -33.23 21.81
C ALA A 298 -6.38 -33.93 22.73
N ARG A 299 -7.18 -33.19 23.51
CA ARG A 299 -8.11 -33.81 24.47
C ARG A 299 -9.45 -33.07 24.61
N THR A 300 -10.33 -33.26 23.62
CA THR A 300 -11.82 -33.26 23.66
C THR A 300 -12.31 -33.06 22.22
N ASN A 301 -13.19 -33.83 21.59
CA ASN A 301 -14.14 -34.83 22.05
C ASN A 301 -14.50 -35.77 20.89
N HIS A 302 -14.41 -37.07 21.16
CA HIS A 302 -15.28 -38.07 20.57
C HIS A 302 -16.73 -37.81 21.04
N GLY A 303 -17.67 -37.80 20.10
CA GLY A 303 -19.09 -38.11 20.35
C GLY A 303 -19.97 -36.95 20.80
N VAL A 304 -20.94 -36.55 19.97
CA VAL A 304 -22.38 -36.75 20.21
C VAL A 304 -23.16 -36.47 18.92
N GLU A 305 -24.23 -37.24 18.77
CA GLU A 305 -25.12 -37.43 17.63
C GLU A 305 -25.96 -36.23 17.19
N GLN A 306 -26.44 -36.37 15.96
CA GLN A 306 -27.55 -35.71 15.29
C GLN A 306 -28.73 -35.32 16.19
N ALA A 307 -29.25 -34.10 15.99
CA ALA A 307 -30.68 -33.84 16.08
C ALA A 307 -31.10 -32.77 15.06
N THR A 308 -31.95 -33.21 14.14
CA THR A 308 -32.73 -32.42 13.19
C THR A 308 -33.76 -31.54 13.90
N GLY A 309 -33.90 -30.28 13.48
CA GLY A 309 -34.96 -29.41 13.99
C GLY A 309 -35.20 -28.21 13.08
N SER A 310 -36.19 -28.34 12.19
CA SER A 310 -36.73 -27.27 11.35
C SER A 310 -37.55 -26.27 12.17
N SER A 311 -37.43 -24.98 11.87
CA SER A 311 -38.55 -24.03 12.00
C SER A 311 -38.35 -22.78 11.14
N ASN A 312 -39.32 -22.59 10.24
CA ASN A 312 -39.58 -21.40 9.46
C ASN A 312 -39.92 -20.20 10.37
N SER A 313 -39.49 -19.00 9.97
CA SER A 313 -40.25 -17.77 10.22
C SER A 313 -39.98 -16.74 9.12
N SER A 314 -41.05 -16.41 8.42
CA SER A 314 -41.18 -15.39 7.38
C SER A 314 -41.01 -13.98 7.93
N GLY A 315 -40.47 -13.07 7.12
CA GLY A 315 -40.48 -11.63 7.37
C GLY A 315 -39.94 -10.83 6.18
N ASN A 316 -40.81 -10.06 5.55
CA ASN A 316 -40.58 -9.18 4.40
C ASN A 316 -39.43 -8.17 4.60
N ASN A 317 -38.78 -7.74 3.52
CA ASN A 317 -38.86 -6.36 3.02
C ASN A 317 -37.98 -6.10 1.78
N ASP A 318 -38.61 -5.43 0.82
CA ASP A 318 -38.12 -4.34 -0.05
C ASP A 318 -36.85 -4.55 -0.90
N ASN A 319 -37.10 -4.74 -2.20
CA ASN A 319 -36.12 -4.62 -3.28
C ASN A 319 -35.90 -3.14 -3.62
N ASP A 320 -34.68 -2.65 -3.40
CA ASP A 320 -34.16 -1.41 -3.97
C ASP A 320 -33.05 -1.76 -4.99
N PRO A 321 -33.21 -1.47 -6.30
CA PRO A 321 -32.25 -1.88 -7.31
C PRO A 321 -31.43 -0.69 -7.82
N ASP A 322 -30.51 -0.11 -7.04
CA ASP A 322 -29.51 0.80 -7.62
C ASP A 322 -28.23 1.07 -6.80
N ASP A 323 -27.66 0.07 -6.10
CA ASP A 323 -26.35 0.24 -5.44
C ASP A 323 -25.39 -0.93 -5.69
N ARG A 324 -24.91 -1.02 -6.95
CA ARG A 324 -23.85 -1.96 -7.36
C ARG A 324 -22.58 -1.21 -7.72
N ARG A 325 -21.88 -0.66 -6.74
CA ARG A 325 -20.42 -0.46 -6.81
C ARG A 325 -19.73 -0.96 -5.54
N ARG A 326 -19.14 -2.15 -5.70
CA ARG A 326 -18.12 -2.86 -4.91
C ARG A 326 -17.56 -2.11 -3.68
N HIS A 327 -17.98 -2.56 -2.50
CA HIS A 327 -17.09 -2.70 -1.35
C HIS A 327 -16.84 -4.19 -1.14
N VAL A 328 -15.64 -4.65 -1.48
CA VAL A 328 -15.16 -5.96 -1.02
C VAL A 328 -14.73 -5.76 0.43
N GLY A 329 -15.60 -6.13 1.37
CA GLY A 329 -15.25 -6.21 2.79
C GLY A 329 -14.27 -7.37 2.99
N GLY A 330 -12.97 -7.04 3.01
CA GLY A 330 -11.86 -7.98 3.15
C GLY A 330 -11.55 -8.45 4.58
N SER A 331 -12.35 -8.08 5.58
CA SER A 331 -12.03 -8.38 6.98
C SER A 331 -12.05 -9.88 7.30
N THR A 332 -12.95 -10.69 6.75
CA THR A 332 -13.02 -12.11 7.11
C THR A 332 -12.00 -12.99 6.37
N ALA A 333 -11.67 -12.68 5.11
CA ALA A 333 -10.69 -13.46 4.35
C ALA A 333 -9.26 -13.21 4.86
N ALA A 334 -8.94 -11.98 5.26
CA ALA A 334 -7.67 -11.66 5.90
C ALA A 334 -7.53 -12.32 7.27
N ASP A 335 -8.59 -12.34 8.09
CA ASP A 335 -8.56 -13.01 9.41
C ASP A 335 -8.43 -14.54 9.31
N TYR A 336 -9.09 -15.17 8.33
CA TYR A 336 -8.93 -16.61 8.04
C TYR A 336 -7.55 -16.93 7.43
N ALA A 337 -7.04 -16.09 6.54
CA ALA A 337 -5.70 -16.27 5.99
C ALA A 337 -4.62 -16.03 7.06
N LEU A 338 -4.83 -15.11 8.01
CA LEU A 338 -3.94 -14.92 9.16
C LEU A 338 -3.92 -16.14 10.07
N SER A 339 -5.07 -16.79 10.31
CA SER A 339 -5.12 -18.00 11.15
C SER A 339 -4.44 -19.18 10.47
N GLU A 340 -4.73 -19.46 9.19
CA GLU A 340 -4.05 -20.51 8.42
C GLU A 340 -2.54 -20.24 8.24
N TRP A 341 -2.15 -18.96 8.10
CA TRP A 341 -0.74 -18.56 8.03
C TRP A 341 -0.02 -18.78 9.37
N THR A 342 -0.68 -18.43 10.48
CA THR A 342 -0.15 -18.67 11.83
C THR A 342 0.07 -20.18 12.04
N ASP A 343 -0.88 -21.00 11.60
CA ASP A 343 -0.75 -22.47 11.65
C ASP A 343 0.42 -23.00 10.81
N ALA A 344 0.66 -22.44 9.62
CA ALA A 344 1.76 -22.83 8.74
C ALA A 344 3.15 -22.44 9.30
N VAL A 345 3.29 -21.24 9.86
CA VAL A 345 4.54 -20.76 10.50
C VAL A 345 4.88 -21.60 11.73
N ASN A 346 3.86 -21.94 12.51
CA ASN A 346 3.97 -22.81 13.68
C ASN A 346 4.43 -24.23 13.30
N ALA A 347 3.85 -24.81 12.24
CA ALA A 347 4.27 -26.12 11.73
C ALA A 347 5.74 -26.14 11.25
N ALA A 348 6.19 -25.08 10.57
CA ALA A 348 7.58 -24.96 10.12
C ALA A 348 8.57 -24.84 11.29
N THR A 349 8.21 -24.06 12.32
CA THR A 349 9.04 -23.86 13.53
C THR A 349 9.17 -25.15 14.36
N ALA A 350 8.09 -25.93 14.46
CA ALA A 350 8.09 -27.25 15.09
C ALA A 350 9.02 -28.24 14.35
N ALA A 351 9.01 -28.22 13.01
CA ALA A 351 9.87 -29.09 12.21
C ALA A 351 11.37 -28.77 12.39
N VAL A 352 11.74 -27.48 12.46
CA VAL A 352 13.12 -27.04 12.73
C VAL A 352 13.58 -27.46 14.14
N SER A 353 12.71 -27.32 15.13
CA SER A 353 13.00 -27.72 16.51
C SER A 353 13.20 -29.24 16.63
N ALA A 354 12.34 -30.03 15.98
CA ALA A 354 12.48 -31.50 15.92
C ALA A 354 13.78 -31.93 15.22
N ALA A 355 14.17 -31.25 14.14
CA ALA A 355 15.45 -31.51 13.47
C ALA A 355 16.66 -31.19 14.36
N SER A 356 16.59 -30.14 15.17
CA SER A 356 17.65 -29.76 16.13
C SER A 356 17.86 -30.80 17.23
N VAL A 357 16.77 -31.38 17.75
CA VAL A 357 16.83 -32.48 18.73
C VAL A 357 17.46 -33.73 18.12
N LEU A 358 17.03 -34.11 16.91
CA LEU A 358 17.61 -35.27 16.21
C LEU A 358 19.12 -35.10 15.93
N LEU A 359 19.55 -33.89 15.56
CA LEU A 359 20.98 -33.60 15.38
C LEU A 359 21.77 -33.69 16.69
N SER A 360 21.17 -33.29 17.81
CA SER A 360 21.77 -33.38 19.13
C SER A 360 21.88 -34.84 19.61
N ASP A 361 20.88 -35.67 19.34
CA ASP A 361 20.89 -37.11 19.68
C ASP A 361 21.89 -37.90 18.81
N ILE A 362 22.04 -37.55 17.53
CA ILE A 362 23.06 -38.13 16.65
C ILE A 362 24.47 -37.77 17.15
N ALA A 363 24.67 -36.55 17.64
CA ALA A 363 25.96 -36.11 18.19
C ALA A 363 26.29 -36.80 19.53
N ALA A 364 25.28 -37.15 20.34
CA ALA A 364 25.46 -37.81 21.64
C ALA A 364 25.65 -39.34 21.55
N GLY A 365 25.32 -39.96 20.40
CA GLY A 365 25.39 -41.41 20.20
C GLY A 365 26.69 -41.95 19.58
N GLN A 366 27.75 -41.14 19.47
CA GLN A 366 29.02 -41.53 18.84
C GLN A 366 30.17 -41.88 19.81
N ASP A 367 29.90 -42.09 21.10
CA ASP A 367 30.89 -42.58 22.08
C ASP A 367 30.81 -44.10 22.33
#